data_AF-A0A972CEW1-F1
#
_entry.id   AF-A0A972CEW1-F1
#
_cell.length_a   1.000
_cell.length_b   1.000
_cell.length_c   1.000
_cell.angle_alpha   90.00
_cell.angle_beta   90.00
_cell.angle_gamma   90.00
#
_symmetry.space_group_name_H-M   'P 1'
#
loop_
_entity.id
_entity.type
_entity.pdbx_description
1 polymer ?
#
loop_
_entity_poly.entity_id
_entity_poly.type
_entity_poly.pdbx_seq_one_letter_code
_entity_poly.pdbx_strand_id
1 'polypeptide(L)'
;MKRFLIVLICISMIFTLVACGRSDTGNNGDAGQTGETKTVKMGYVNWAEGVAMTYLAKASLEDKMGYEVEATMADVAPIFTSLASGNTDVFVDTWLPVTHASQMERYGDDIDDLGVVVENAFIGLVVPSYV
;
A
#
# COMPACT_ATOMS: atom_id res chain seq x y z
N MET A 1 52.87 -25.53 -8.19
CA MET A 1 51.97 -24.37 -7.99
C MET A 1 50.49 -24.69 -8.24
N LYS A 2 50.11 -25.37 -9.33
CA LYS A 2 48.69 -25.76 -9.59
C LYS A 2 48.08 -26.76 -8.59
N ARG A 3 48.90 -27.62 -7.97
CA ARG A 3 48.48 -28.58 -6.93
C ARG A 3 48.23 -27.92 -5.56
N PHE A 4 48.84 -26.76 -5.29
CA PHE A 4 48.63 -25.98 -4.07
C PHE A 4 47.36 -25.10 -4.16
N LEU A 5 47.03 -24.64 -5.38
CA LEU A 5 45.81 -23.87 -5.66
C LEU A 5 44.53 -24.70 -5.46
N ILE A 6 44.55 -25.99 -5.79
CA ILE A 6 43.39 -26.91 -5.63
C ILE A 6 43.11 -27.22 -4.15
N VAL A 7 44.16 -27.37 -3.33
CA VAL A 7 44.01 -27.65 -1.88
C VAL A 7 43.41 -26.45 -1.14
N LEU A 8 43.74 -25.21 -1.57
CA LEU A 8 43.22 -23.98 -0.97
C LEU A 8 41.74 -23.72 -1.29
N ILE A 9 41.27 -24.15 -2.47
CA ILE A 9 39.86 -24.06 -2.87
C ILE A 9 38.99 -25.11 -2.13
N CYS A 10 39.53 -26.30 -1.88
CA CYS A 10 38.79 -27.34 -1.14
C CYS A 10 38.64 -27.02 0.36
N ILE A 11 39.60 -26.33 0.97
CA ILE A 11 39.53 -25.93 2.38
C ILE A 11 38.51 -24.81 2.62
N SER A 12 38.27 -23.92 1.64
CA SER A 12 37.26 -22.87 1.79
C SER A 12 35.82 -23.39 1.66
N MET A 13 35.61 -24.55 1.05
CA MET A 13 34.29 -25.15 0.84
C MET A 13 33.80 -25.99 2.04
N ILE A 14 34.69 -26.27 3.00
CA ILE A 14 34.35 -26.98 4.25
C ILE A 14 33.85 -25.99 5.33
N PHE A 15 34.16 -24.69 5.19
CA PHE A 15 33.77 -23.66 6.17
C PHE A 15 32.30 -23.18 6.05
N THR A 16 31.57 -23.51 4.99
CA THR A 16 30.17 -23.06 4.80
C THR A 16 29.12 -24.09 5.18
N LEU A 17 29.50 -25.30 5.63
CA LEU A 17 28.55 -26.37 5.99
C LEU A 17 28.42 -26.66 7.50
N VAL A 18 29.15 -25.95 8.36
CA VAL A 18 29.08 -26.09 9.83
C VAL A 18 28.58 -24.78 10.45
N ALA A 19 27.41 -24.34 10.01
CA ALA A 19 26.57 -23.36 10.73
C ALA A 19 25.18 -23.93 11.09
N CYS A 20 24.96 -25.22 10.89
CA CYS A 20 23.90 -25.98 11.56
C CYS A 20 24.51 -26.72 12.76
N GLY A 21 24.93 -25.96 13.77
CA GLY A 21 25.29 -26.46 15.09
C GLY A 21 24.10 -26.30 16.04
N ARG A 22 23.37 -27.39 16.25
CA ARG A 22 22.31 -27.52 17.25
C ARG A 22 22.89 -27.35 18.65
N SER A 23 22.35 -26.41 19.42
CA SER A 23 22.53 -26.29 20.87
C SER A 23 21.17 -26.46 21.54
N ASP A 24 20.97 -27.60 22.19
CA ASP A 24 19.88 -27.82 23.15
C ASP A 24 20.16 -27.02 24.45
N THR A 25 19.12 -26.42 25.03
CA THR A 25 18.91 -26.07 26.46
C THR A 25 18.49 -24.62 26.71
N GLY A 26 17.26 -24.46 27.20
CA GLY A 26 16.94 -23.49 28.27
C GLY A 26 16.31 -22.16 27.85
N ASN A 27 14.98 -22.09 28.03
CA ASN A 27 14.24 -20.97 28.60
C ASN A 27 14.75 -19.55 28.27
N ASN A 28 14.09 -18.85 27.33
CA ASN A 28 13.73 -17.43 27.50
C ASN A 28 12.98 -16.88 26.30
N GLY A 29 11.88 -16.20 26.60
CA GLY A 29 11.31 -15.15 25.75
C GLY A 29 10.59 -15.68 24.52
N ASP A 30 9.27 -15.77 24.63
CA ASP A 30 8.40 -15.25 23.58
C ASP A 30 8.81 -13.78 23.36
N ALA A 31 9.88 -13.58 22.59
CA ALA A 31 10.22 -12.30 22.01
C ALA A 31 9.14 -12.09 20.97
N GLY A 32 8.03 -11.51 21.42
CA GLY A 32 6.98 -11.02 20.55
C GLY A 32 7.67 -10.31 19.40
N GLN A 33 7.41 -10.80 18.19
CA GLN A 33 7.64 -10.00 17.01
C GLN A 33 6.86 -8.72 17.23
N THR A 34 7.54 -7.64 17.61
CA THR A 34 7.07 -6.29 17.39
C THR A 34 7.02 -6.16 15.88
N GLY A 35 5.95 -6.66 15.27
CA GLY A 35 5.67 -6.46 13.86
C GLY A 35 5.68 -4.97 13.63
N GLU A 36 6.57 -4.49 12.76
CA GLU A 36 6.60 -3.09 12.39
C GLU A 36 5.20 -2.68 11.92
N THR A 37 4.65 -1.66 12.57
CA THR A 37 3.40 -1.03 12.13
C THR A 37 3.61 -0.56 10.70
N LYS A 38 2.78 -1.08 9.78
CA LYS A 38 2.84 -0.68 8.38
C LYS A 38 2.07 0.62 8.19
N THR A 39 2.61 1.53 7.41
CA THR A 39 1.96 2.80 7.05
C THR A 39 1.24 2.65 5.72
N VAL A 40 -0.01 3.13 5.64
CA VAL A 40 -0.79 3.28 4.39
C VAL A 40 -0.92 4.76 4.06
N LYS A 41 -0.56 5.14 2.84
CA LYS A 41 -0.65 6.50 2.32
C LYS A 41 -1.91 6.65 1.49
N MET A 42 -2.86 7.44 1.98
CA MET A 42 -4.11 7.73 1.30
C MET A 42 -4.10 9.13 0.69
N GLY A 43 -4.52 9.22 -0.57
CA GLY A 43 -4.86 10.50 -1.21
C GLY A 43 -6.35 10.79 -1.03
N TYR A 44 -6.73 12.06 -0.90
CA TYR A 44 -8.14 12.46 -0.95
C TYR A 44 -8.32 13.87 -1.52
N VAL A 45 -9.51 14.12 -2.07
CA VAL A 45 -9.94 15.42 -2.57
C VAL A 45 -10.86 16.09 -1.55
N ASN A 46 -10.90 17.42 -1.55
CA ASN A 46 -11.70 18.20 -0.60
C ASN A 46 -13.19 18.28 -1.00
N TRP A 47 -13.80 17.14 -1.32
CA TRP A 47 -15.24 16.99 -1.45
C TRP A 47 -15.78 16.34 -0.17
N ALA A 48 -16.92 16.79 0.34
CA ALA A 48 -17.38 16.44 1.68
C ALA A 48 -17.51 14.92 1.88
N GLU A 49 -18.01 14.23 0.86
CA GLU A 49 -18.10 12.78 0.74
C GLU A 49 -16.73 12.11 0.64
N GLY A 50 -15.81 12.63 -0.18
CA GLY A 50 -14.45 12.11 -0.33
C GLY A 50 -13.67 12.16 0.99
N VAL A 51 -13.81 13.28 1.72
CA VAL A 51 -13.25 13.44 3.08
C VAL A 51 -13.88 12.41 4.03
N ALA A 52 -15.21 12.31 4.06
CA ALA A 52 -15.90 11.39 4.96
C ALA A 52 -15.49 9.92 4.72
N MET A 53 -15.46 9.49 3.46
CA MET A 53 -15.09 8.13 3.07
C MET A 53 -13.63 7.81 3.39
N THR A 54 -12.72 8.75 3.13
CA THR A 54 -11.29 8.57 3.41
C THR A 54 -11.04 8.41 4.91
N TYR A 55 -11.66 9.26 5.75
CA TYR A 55 -11.46 9.18 7.19
C TYR A 55 -12.17 7.96 7.82
N LEU A 56 -13.27 7.49 7.24
CA LEU A 56 -13.89 6.22 7.64
C LEU A 56 -12.99 5.02 7.33
N ALA A 57 -12.39 4.99 6.14
CA ALA A 57 -11.44 3.95 5.74
C ALA A 57 -10.18 4.00 6.61
N LYS A 58 -9.64 5.19 6.87
CA LYS A 58 -8.54 5.42 7.81
C LYS A 58 -8.84 4.84 9.19
N ALA A 59 -9.96 5.22 9.80
CA ALA A 59 -10.33 4.69 11.11
C ALA A 59 -10.46 3.16 11.12
N SER A 60 -10.98 2.57 10.04
CA SER A 60 -11.09 1.11 9.92
C SER A 60 -9.72 0.42 9.82
N LEU A 61 -8.80 0.98 9.02
CA LEU A 61 -7.43 0.48 8.86
C LEU A 61 -6.64 0.57 10.18
N GLU A 62 -6.83 1.66 10.91
CA GLU A 62 -6.16 1.88 12.20
C GLU A 62 -6.77 0.96 13.29
N ASP A 63 -8.08 1.05 13.52
CA ASP A 63 -8.74 0.38 14.66
C ASP A 63 -8.89 -1.13 14.49
N LYS A 64 -9.05 -1.62 13.26
CA LYS A 64 -9.33 -3.04 12.98
C LYS A 64 -8.14 -3.80 12.47
N MET A 65 -7.22 -3.13 11.79
CA MET A 65 -6.14 -3.79 11.04
C MET A 65 -4.74 -3.40 11.55
N GLY A 66 -4.64 -2.42 12.45
CA GLY A 66 -3.38 -2.06 13.12
C GLY A 66 -2.38 -1.37 12.20
N TYR A 67 -2.85 -0.72 11.12
CA TYR A 67 -2.01 0.13 10.28
C TYR A 67 -1.86 1.52 10.88
N GLU A 68 -0.78 2.21 10.52
CA GLU A 68 -0.72 3.67 10.59
C GLU A 68 -1.22 4.23 9.26
N VAL A 69 -1.99 5.31 9.26
CA VAL A 69 -2.53 5.87 8.02
C VAL A 69 -2.18 7.34 7.88
N GLU A 70 -1.54 7.70 6.78
CA GLU A 70 -1.27 9.09 6.39
C GLU A 70 -2.28 9.52 5.32
N ALA A 71 -3.13 10.50 5.62
CA ALA A 71 -4.10 11.04 4.65
C ALA A 71 -3.64 12.40 4.12
N THR A 72 -3.41 12.50 2.81
CA THR A 72 -2.94 13.73 2.15
C THR A 72 -4.00 14.29 1.23
N MET A 73 -4.37 15.56 1.45
CA MET A 73 -5.28 16.29 0.56
C MET A 73 -4.53 16.75 -0.68
N ALA A 74 -5.12 16.54 -1.86
CA ALA A 74 -4.60 17.08 -3.12
C ALA A 74 -5.73 17.21 -4.17
N ASP A 75 -5.43 17.83 -5.30
CA ASP A 75 -6.31 17.80 -6.46
C ASP A 75 -6.31 16.40 -7.10
N VAL A 76 -7.36 16.10 -7.88
CA VAL A 76 -7.57 14.80 -8.55
C VAL A 76 -6.33 14.36 -9.36
N ALA A 77 -5.84 15.22 -10.26
CA ALA A 77 -4.79 14.82 -11.20
C ALA A 77 -3.44 14.45 -10.51
N PRO A 78 -2.96 15.22 -9.50
CA PRO A 78 -1.83 14.80 -8.68
C PRO A 78 -2.04 13.46 -7.95
N ILE A 79 -3.24 13.18 -7.42
CA ILE A 79 -3.51 11.92 -6.73
C ILE A 79 -3.35 10.73 -7.70
N PHE A 80 -3.94 10.81 -8.89
CA PHE A 80 -3.76 9.75 -9.91
C PHE A 80 -2.31 9.57 -10.35
N THR A 81 -1.57 10.67 -10.51
CA THR A 81 -0.13 10.60 -10.82
C THR A 81 0.65 9.93 -9.68
N SER A 82 0.29 10.24 -8.43
CA SER A 82 0.91 9.68 -7.24
C SER A 82 0.62 8.19 -7.07
N LEU A 83 -0.62 7.76 -7.34
CA LEU A 83 -1.04 6.35 -7.36
C LEU A 83 -0.24 5.55 -8.40
N ALA A 84 -0.21 6.01 -9.65
CA ALA A 84 0.54 5.35 -10.72
C ALA A 84 2.04 5.27 -10.45
N SER A 85 2.58 6.19 -9.65
CA SER A 85 3.99 6.20 -9.24
C SER A 85 4.28 5.38 -7.97
N GLY A 86 3.26 4.83 -7.31
CA GLY A 86 3.38 4.12 -6.04
C GLY A 86 3.69 5.00 -4.82
N ASN A 87 3.50 6.32 -4.93
CA ASN A 87 3.73 7.26 -3.83
C ASN A 87 2.50 7.41 -2.92
N THR A 88 1.31 7.16 -3.47
CA THR A 88 0.04 7.02 -2.75
C THR A 88 -0.42 5.58 -2.94
N ASP A 89 -0.88 4.94 -1.87
CA ASP A 89 -1.28 3.54 -1.90
C ASP A 89 -2.76 3.39 -2.30
N VAL A 90 -3.62 4.28 -1.80
CA VAL A 90 -5.09 4.15 -1.97
C VAL A 90 -5.75 5.50 -2.19
N PHE A 91 -6.76 5.50 -3.08
CA PHE A 91 -7.71 6.59 -3.28
C PHE A 91 -9.11 6.00 -3.42
N VAL A 92 -10.04 6.40 -2.53
CA VAL A 92 -11.37 5.79 -2.41
C VAL A 92 -12.49 6.58 -3.10
N ASP A 93 -12.13 7.65 -3.82
CA ASP A 93 -13.09 8.61 -4.38
C ASP A 93 -12.94 8.73 -5.92
N THR A 94 -12.87 7.56 -6.56
CA THR A 94 -12.77 7.45 -8.02
C THR A 94 -14.15 7.34 -8.66
N TRP A 95 -14.61 8.40 -9.31
CA TRP A 95 -15.93 8.49 -9.94
C TRP A 95 -15.91 7.97 -11.38
N LEU A 96 -16.48 6.79 -11.60
CA LEU A 96 -16.58 6.13 -12.90
C LEU A 96 -18.03 5.94 -13.34
N PRO A 97 -18.28 5.82 -14.67
CA PRO A 97 -17.31 5.75 -15.76
C PRO A 97 -16.98 7.10 -16.42
N VAL A 98 -17.55 8.22 -15.96
CA VAL A 98 -17.49 9.50 -16.68
C VAL A 98 -16.48 10.47 -16.06
N THR A 99 -16.64 10.80 -14.78
CA THR A 99 -15.92 11.92 -14.14
C THR A 99 -14.40 11.74 -14.17
N HIS A 100 -13.91 10.53 -13.87
CA HIS A 100 -12.48 10.20 -13.87
C HIS A 100 -12.06 9.29 -15.04
N ALA A 101 -12.83 9.30 -16.14
CA ALA A 101 -12.55 8.47 -17.31
C ALA A 101 -11.15 8.72 -17.89
N SER A 102 -10.76 9.98 -18.04
CA SER A 102 -9.48 10.36 -18.65
C SER A 102 -8.29 10.05 -17.76
N GLN A 103 -8.47 10.07 -16.44
CA GLN A 103 -7.45 9.63 -15.48
C GLN A 103 -7.26 8.11 -15.57
N MET A 104 -8.35 7.34 -15.64
CA MET A 104 -8.26 5.89 -15.82
C MET A 104 -7.73 5.49 -17.20
N GLU A 105 -8.06 6.22 -18.26
CA GLU A 105 -7.46 5.99 -19.59
C GLU A 105 -5.94 6.19 -19.56
N ARG A 106 -5.47 7.16 -18.77
CA ARG A 106 -4.05 7.50 -18.70
C ARG A 106 -3.24 6.63 -17.74
N TYR A 107 -3.82 6.25 -16.61
CA TYR A 107 -3.10 5.64 -15.48
C TYR A 107 -3.66 4.28 -15.05
N GLY A 108 -4.77 3.81 -15.64
CA GLY A 108 -5.46 2.60 -15.21
C GLY A 108 -4.67 1.31 -15.39
N ASP A 109 -3.68 1.29 -16.29
CA ASP A 109 -2.78 0.13 -16.44
C ASP A 109 -1.75 0.03 -15.30
N ASP A 110 -1.51 1.13 -14.57
CA ASP A 110 -0.53 1.24 -13.49
C ASP A 110 -1.19 1.24 -12.09
N ILE A 111 -2.52 1.13 -12.01
CA ILE A 111 -3.30 1.22 -10.77
C ILE A 111 -4.33 0.09 -10.73
N ASP A 112 -4.45 -0.57 -9.57
CA ASP A 112 -5.47 -1.60 -9.36
C ASP A 112 -6.84 -0.98 -9.03
N ASP A 113 -7.87 -1.40 -9.75
CA ASP A 113 -9.27 -1.10 -9.40
C ASP A 113 -9.77 -2.09 -8.32
N LEU A 114 -9.98 -1.58 -7.11
CA LEU A 114 -10.44 -2.35 -5.95
C LEU A 114 -11.97 -2.54 -5.90
N GLY A 115 -12.70 -1.97 -6.85
CA GLY A 115 -14.14 -2.10 -6.99
C GLY A 115 -14.95 -0.91 -6.47
N VAL A 116 -16.27 -1.09 -6.46
CA VAL A 116 -17.25 -0.02 -6.23
C VAL A 116 -17.64 0.04 -4.75
N VAL A 117 -17.42 1.20 -4.12
CA VAL A 117 -17.84 1.48 -2.74
C VAL A 117 -19.21 2.15 -2.63
N VAL A 118 -19.63 2.87 -3.67
CA VAL A 118 -20.94 3.54 -3.77
C VAL A 118 -21.51 3.31 -5.16
N GLU A 119 -22.70 2.72 -5.22
CA GLU A 119 -23.45 2.51 -6.46
C GLU A 119 -24.45 3.65 -6.70
N ASN A 120 -24.88 3.83 -7.95
CA ASN A 120 -25.95 4.76 -8.34
C ASN A 120 -25.70 6.24 -7.97
N ALA A 121 -24.43 6.64 -7.88
CA ALA A 121 -24.06 8.04 -7.75
C ALA A 121 -24.44 8.83 -9.01
N PHE A 122 -24.90 10.06 -8.84
CA PHE A 122 -25.37 10.92 -9.92
C PHE A 122 -24.49 12.15 -10.07
N ILE A 123 -24.20 12.49 -11.33
CA ILE A 123 -23.57 13.76 -11.71
C ILE A 123 -24.46 14.44 -12.76
N GLY A 124 -24.65 15.75 -12.63
CA GLY A 124 -25.47 16.49 -13.57
C GLY A 124 -25.73 17.93 -13.17
N LEU A 125 -26.36 18.66 -14.10
CA LEU A 125 -26.89 19.97 -13.79
C LEU A 125 -28.08 19.81 -12.86
N VAL A 126 -28.03 20.51 -11.74
CA VAL A 126 -29.11 20.55 -10.76
C VAL A 126 -29.66 21.96 -10.70
N VAL A 127 -30.96 22.05 -10.47
CA VAL A 127 -31.65 23.32 -10.23
C VAL A 127 -32.39 23.24 -8.91
N PRO A 128 -32.49 24.33 -8.15
CA PRO A 128 -33.30 24.33 -6.93
C PRO A 128 -34.77 24.00 -7.23
N SER A 129 -35.48 23.38 -6.29
CA SER A 129 -36.89 23.03 -6.51
C SER A 129 -37.84 24.22 -6.65
N TYR A 130 -37.34 25.44 -6.42
CA TYR A 130 -38.11 26.68 -6.43
C TYR A 130 -37.93 27.52 -7.71
N VAL A 131 -37.09 27.09 -8.65
CA VAL A 131 -37.02 27.74 -9.98
C VAL A 131 -38.07 27.21 -10.93
#